data_AF-A0A382CFZ0-F1
#
_entry.id   AF-A0A382CFZ0-F1
#
_cell.length_a   1.000
_cell.length_b   1.000
_cell.length_c   1.000
_cell.angle_alpha   90.00
_cell.angle_beta   90.00
_cell.angle_gamma   90.00
#
_symmetry.space_group_name_H-M   'P 1'
#
loop_
_entity.id
_entity.type
_entity.pdbx_description
1 polymer ?
#
loop_
_entity_poly.entity_id
_entity_poly.type
_entity_poly.pdbx_seq_one_letter_code
_entity_poly.pdbx_strand_id
1 'polypeptide(L)' 'VLSNRLSEDQNNKIAVFEAGGSSDIWKVKMPLALLYTMHDPKYNWKYYSEP' A
#
# COMPACT_ATOMS: atom_id res chain seq x y z
N VAL A 1 3.46 -0.67 -10.01
CA VAL A 1 4.27 -0.50 -11.24
C VAL A 1 4.26 -1.76 -12.10
N LEU A 2 4.58 -2.94 -11.55
CA LEU A 2 4.57 -4.20 -12.33
C LEU A 2 3.20 -4.50 -12.95
N SER A 3 2.14 -4.53 -12.13
CA SER A 3 0.77 -4.77 -12.61
C SER A 3 0.36 -3.80 -13.72
N ASN A 4 0.65 -2.51 -13.54
CA ASN A 4 0.38 -1.46 -14.53
C ASN A 4 1.03 -1.75 -15.89
N ARG A 5 2.31 -2.13 -15.90
CA ARG A 5 3.03 -2.44 -17.15
C ARG A 5 2.53 -3.73 -17.79
N LEU A 6 2.26 -4.77 -16.99
CA LEU A 6 1.77 -6.04 -17.51
C LEU A 6 0.36 -5.92 -18.11
N SER A 7 -0.47 -5.02 -17.57
CA SER A 7 -1.82 -4.74 -18.09
C SER A 7 -1.85 -3.88 -19.36
N GLU A 8 -0.72 -3.33 -19.83
CA GLU A 8 -0.66 -2.59 -21.10
C GLU A 8 -0.93 -3.51 -22.31
N ASP A 9 -0.57 -4.79 -22.21
CA ASP A 9 -0.90 -5.81 -23.20
C ASP A 9 -2.23 -6.49 -22.85
N GLN A 10 -3.21 -6.35 -23.75
CA GLN A 10 -4.56 -6.90 -23.58
C GLN A 10 -4.62 -8.43 -23.58
N ASN A 11 -3.56 -9.11 -24.04
CA ASN A 11 -3.48 -10.57 -24.00
C ASN A 11 -3.19 -11.10 -22.57
N ASN A 12 -2.69 -10.23 -21.68
CA ASN A 12 -2.36 -10.62 -20.32
C ASN A 12 -3.59 -10.53 -19.40
N LYS A 13 -3.85 -11.60 -18.64
CA LYS A 13 -4.83 -11.60 -17.55
C LYS A 13 -4.10 -11.48 -16.23
N ILE A 14 -4.21 -10.31 -15.59
CA ILE A 14 -3.47 -9.97 -14.37
C ILE A 14 -4.43 -9.91 -13.19
N ALA A 15 -4.03 -10.50 -12.07
CA ALA A 15 -4.68 -10.35 -10.78
C ALA A 15 -3.67 -9.82 -9.75
N VAL A 16 -4.11 -8.92 -8.87
CA VAL A 16 -3.30 -8.38 -7.76
C VAL A 16 -4.03 -8.66 -6.46
N PHE A 17 -3.31 -9.23 -5.50
CA PHE A 17 -3.79 -9.45 -4.15
C PHE A 17 -3.07 -8.48 -3.22
N GLU A 18 -3.82 -7.53 -2.68
CA GLU A 18 -3.33 -6.53 -1.74
C GLU A 18 -4.07 -6.75 -0.42
N ALA A 19 -3.33 -6.86 0.68
CA ALA A 19 -3.91 -7.10 2.00
C ALA A 19 -4.38 -5.79 2.66
N GLY A 20 -3.82 -4.65 2.24
CA GLY A 20 -4.29 -3.32 2.63
C GLY A 20 -5.62 -2.92 1.97
N GLY A 21 -6.22 -1.86 2.50
CA GLY A 21 -7.39 -1.21 1.90
C GLY A 21 -7.02 0.00 1.04
N SER A 22 -8.05 0.71 0.57
CA SER A 22 -7.86 2.01 -0.11
C SER A 22 -7.05 2.98 0.76
N SER A 23 -6.08 3.65 0.15
CA SER A 23 -5.24 4.67 0.79
C SER A 23 -5.80 6.08 0.66
N ASP A 24 -7.06 6.23 0.27
CA ASP A 24 -7.73 7.52 0.04
C ASP A 24 -8.13 8.23 1.35
N ILE A 25 -7.13 8.59 2.15
CA ILE A 25 -7.29 9.38 3.38
C ILE A 25 -6.35 10.58 3.37
N TRP A 26 -6.78 11.67 3.99
CA TRP A 26 -5.99 12.92 4.02
C TRP A 26 -4.60 12.74 4.67
N LYS A 27 -4.47 11.82 5.63
CA LYS A 27 -3.20 11.51 6.31
C LYS A 27 -2.14 10.92 5.36
N VAL A 28 -2.56 10.17 4.34
CA VAL A 28 -1.66 9.63 3.31
C VAL A 28 -1.32 10.72 2.29
N LYS A 29 -2.27 11.62 2.00
CA LYS A 29 -2.11 12.70 1.03
C LYS A 29 -1.25 13.87 1.52
N MET A 30 -1.18 14.10 2.84
CA MET A 30 -0.40 15.18 3.46
C MET A 30 0.95 14.64 4.00
N PRO A 31 2.11 15.00 3.41
CA PRO A 31 3.40 14.47 3.84
C PRO A 31 3.74 14.69 5.32
N LEU A 32 3.34 15.82 5.89
CA LEU A 32 3.54 16.14 7.31
C LEU A 32 2.77 15.21 8.26
N ALA A 33 1.75 14.51 7.77
CA ALA A 33 0.94 13.58 8.56
C ALA A 33 1.50 12.14 8.57
N LEU A 34 2.70 11.90 8.01
CA LEU A 34 3.31 10.57 7.90
C LEU A 34 3.35 9.80 9.23
N LEU A 35 3.69 10.47 10.33
CA LEU A 35 3.78 9.82 11.64
C LEU A 35 2.46 9.17 12.08
N TYR A 36 1.31 9.72 11.67
CA TYR A 36 0.01 9.14 12.02
C TYR A 36 -0.20 7.76 11.40
N THR A 37 0.24 7.52 10.15
CA THR A 37 0.08 6.22 9.49
C THR A 37 1.18 5.23 9.89
N MET A 38 2.39 5.71 10.24
CA MET A 38 3.47 4.85 10.73
C MET A 38 3.18 4.26 12.11
N HIS A 39 2.56 5.02 13.01
CA HIS A 39 2.26 4.55 14.36
C HIS A 39 0.97 3.72 14.45
N ASP A 40 0.10 3.76 13.45
CA ASP A 40 -1.19 3.08 13.44
C ASP A 40 -1.09 1.63 12.91
N PRO A 41 -1.45 0.60 13.70
CA PRO A 41 -1.43 -0.80 13.25
C PRO A 41 -2.42 -1.10 12.12
N LYS A 42 -3.39 -0.22 11.85
CA LYS A 42 -4.29 -0.34 10.69
C LYS A 42 -3.57 -0.16 9.36
N TYR A 43 -2.52 0.65 9.33
CA TYR A 43 -1.80 1.02 8.10
C TYR A 43 -0.35 0.51 8.09
N ASN A 44 0.15 0.01 9.22
CA ASN A 44 1.50 -0.52 9.37
C ASN A 44 1.42 -1.91 10.01
N TRP A 45 2.10 -2.89 9.40
CA TRP A 45 2.09 -4.29 9.87
C TRP A 45 2.77 -4.52 11.23
N LYS A 46 3.52 -3.54 11.75
CA LYS A 46 4.22 -3.61 13.03
C LYS A 46 5.10 -4.86 13.15
N TYR A 47 5.86 -5.17 12.11
CA TYR A 47 6.88 -6.21 12.22
C TYR A 47 8.01 -5.74 13.15
N TYR A 48 8.45 -6.64 14.03
CA TYR A 48 9.58 -6.44 14.94
C TYR A 48 10.60 -7.55 14.70
N SER A 49 11.89 -7.23 14.87
CA SER A 49 12.94 -8.25 14.84
C SER A 49 12.96 -9.05 16.14
N GLU A 50 13.69 -10.16 16.11
CA GLU A 50 14.13 -10.80 17.35
C GLU A 50 15.06 -9.84 18.12
N PRO A 51 15.13 -9.97 19.46
CA PRO A 51 16.03 -9.16 20.30
C PRO A 51 17.51 -9.30 19.93
#